data_AF-A0A376MLH4-F1
#
_entry.id   AF-A0A376MLH4-F1
#
_cell.length_a   1.000
_cell.length_b   1.000
_cell.length_c   1.000
_cell.angle_alpha   90.00
_cell.angle_beta   90.00
_cell.angle_gamma   90.00
#
_symmetry.space_group_name_H-M   'P 1'
#
loop_
_entity.id
_entity.type
_entity.pdbx_description
1 polymer ?
#
loop_
_entity_poly.entity_id
_entity_poly.type
_entity_poly.pdbx_seq_one_letter_code
_entity_poly.pdbx_strand_id
1 'polypeptide(L)'
;MLAQLIPQVEAQPRAEWHQLVADLQREFPCPIPKACDPLSHYGLINAVAACVDDNAIITTDVGQHQMWTAQAYPLNRPRQWLTSGGLGTMGFGLPAAIGAALANPDRKVLCFLRRRQPDDEYSGDGDRQ
;
A
#
# COMPACT_ATOMS: atom_id res chain seq x y z
N MET A 1 7.04 23.49 -11.44
CA MET A 1 8.33 23.35 -10.73
C MET A 1 9.18 22.23 -11.33
N LEU A 2 8.77 20.95 -11.32
CA LEU A 2 9.56 19.87 -11.97
C LEU A 2 9.74 20.05 -13.49
N ALA A 3 8.70 20.51 -14.20
CA ALA A 3 8.77 20.74 -15.66
C ALA A 3 9.83 21.78 -16.08
N GLN A 4 10.19 22.71 -15.20
CA GLN A 4 11.26 23.69 -15.45
C GLN A 4 12.64 23.14 -15.10
N LEU A 5 12.71 22.11 -14.24
CA LEU A 5 13.95 21.51 -13.75
C LEU A 5 14.45 20.37 -14.66
N ILE A 6 13.55 19.57 -15.25
CA ILE A 6 13.93 18.45 -16.13
C ILE A 6 14.91 18.89 -17.25
N PRO A 7 14.70 20.01 -17.96
CA PRO A 7 15.64 20.45 -19.00
C PRO A 7 17.02 20.89 -18.47
N GLN A 8 17.13 21.18 -17.17
CA GLN A 8 18.36 21.62 -16.52
C GLN A 8 19.18 20.45 -15.95
N VAL A 9 18.63 19.23 -15.96
CA VAL A 9 19.29 18.03 -15.44
C VAL A 9 19.86 17.24 -16.61
N GLU A 10 21.18 17.04 -16.61
CA GLU A 10 21.84 16.20 -17.60
C GLU A 10 21.56 14.71 -17.33
N ALA A 11 21.27 13.97 -18.41
CA ALA A 11 21.10 12.52 -18.34
C ALA A 11 22.47 11.86 -18.15
N GLN A 12 22.70 11.27 -16.97
CA GLN A 12 23.92 10.54 -16.66
C GLN A 12 23.60 9.07 -16.40
N PRO A 13 24.31 8.12 -17.03
CA PRO A 13 24.06 6.68 -16.85
C PRO A 13 24.35 6.16 -15.44
N ARG A 14 25.22 6.83 -14.66
CA ARG A 14 25.56 6.49 -13.26
C ARG A 14 25.76 4.98 -13.00
N ALA A 15 26.51 4.29 -13.86
CA ALA A 15 26.61 2.83 -13.85
C ALA A 15 27.09 2.25 -12.50
N GLU A 16 28.09 2.86 -11.86
CA GLU A 16 28.58 2.43 -10.53
C GLU A 16 27.49 2.52 -9.46
N TRP A 17 26.68 3.58 -9.49
CA TRP A 17 25.56 3.76 -8.57
C TRP A 17 24.46 2.72 -8.82
N HIS A 18 24.12 2.45 -10.07
CA HIS A 18 23.16 1.40 -10.41
C HIS A 18 23.64 0.02 -9.95
N GLN A 19 24.95 -0.26 -10.08
CA GLN A 19 25.53 -1.50 -9.58
C GLN A 19 25.43 -1.59 -8.06
N LEU A 20 25.77 -0.53 -7.32
CA LEU A 20 25.62 -0.48 -5.87
C LEU A 20 24.18 -0.70 -5.42
N VAL A 21 23.20 -0.06 -6.07
CA VAL A 21 21.78 -0.26 -5.77
C VAL A 21 21.37 -1.70 -6.03
N ALA A 22 21.83 -2.30 -7.14
CA ALA A 22 21.53 -3.70 -7.46
C ALA A 22 22.19 -4.67 -6.46
N ASP A 23 23.38 -4.35 -5.95
CA ASP A 23 24.07 -5.13 -4.91
C ASP A 23 23.31 -5.05 -3.58
N LEU A 24 22.90 -3.85 -3.15
CA LEU A 24 22.08 -3.65 -1.95
C LEU A 24 20.72 -4.34 -2.04
N GLN A 25 20.06 -4.32 -3.20
CA GLN A 25 18.81 -5.04 -3.43
C GLN A 25 18.98 -6.56 -3.36
N ARG A 26 20.16 -7.08 -3.76
CA ARG A 26 20.51 -8.51 -3.63
C ARG A 26 20.88 -8.89 -2.20
N GLU A 27 21.54 -8.01 -1.46
CA GLU A 27 21.92 -8.23 -0.07
C GLU A 27 20.73 -8.14 0.90
N PHE A 28 19.83 -7.19 0.66
CA PHE A 28 18.66 -6.93 1.50
C PHE A 28 17.35 -7.13 0.72
N PRO A 29 17.04 -8.37 0.28
CA PRO A 29 15.75 -8.64 -0.31
C PRO A 29 14.65 -8.35 0.72
N CYS A 30 13.49 -7.90 0.27
CA CYS A 30 12.27 -7.92 1.07
C CYS A 30 11.57 -9.25 0.78
N PRO A 31 11.87 -10.35 1.50
CA PRO A 31 11.20 -11.61 1.25
C PRO A 31 9.71 -11.41 1.56
N ILE A 32 8.88 -11.96 0.69
CA ILE A 32 7.44 -12.06 0.88
C ILE A 32 7.16 -13.54 1.19
N PRO A 33 7.20 -13.95 2.48
CA PRO A 33 7.03 -15.35 2.84
C PRO A 33 5.67 -15.85 2.36
N LYS A 34 5.66 -17.07 1.82
CA LYS A 34 4.43 -17.76 1.40
C LYS A 34 3.60 -16.97 0.37
N ALA A 35 4.25 -16.16 -0.49
CA ALA A 35 3.57 -15.39 -1.54
C ALA A 35 2.65 -16.22 -2.46
N CYS A 36 2.89 -17.52 -2.59
CA CYS A 36 2.07 -18.46 -3.38
C CYS A 36 0.94 -19.14 -2.59
N ASP A 37 0.91 -19.00 -1.26
CA ASP A 37 -0.15 -19.55 -0.40
C ASP A 37 -1.27 -18.51 -0.23
N PRO A 38 -2.45 -18.68 -0.86
CA PRO A 38 -3.54 -17.71 -0.82
C PRO A 38 -4.11 -17.46 0.58
N LEU A 39 -3.80 -18.32 1.55
CA LEU A 39 -4.23 -18.16 2.95
C LEU A 39 -3.22 -17.39 3.80
N SER A 40 -2.02 -17.14 3.28
CA SER A 40 -1.07 -16.21 3.91
C SER A 40 -1.47 -14.76 3.64
N HIS A 41 -1.09 -13.83 4.52
CA HIS A 41 -1.43 -12.41 4.34
C HIS A 41 -0.94 -11.85 2.99
N TYR A 42 0.28 -12.19 2.58
CA TYR A 42 0.83 -11.75 1.31
C TYR A 42 0.24 -12.48 0.11
N GLY A 43 0.05 -13.80 0.21
CA GLY A 43 -0.56 -14.56 -0.88
C GLY A 43 -2.04 -14.21 -1.09
N LEU A 44 -2.77 -13.84 -0.03
CA LEU A 44 -4.12 -13.28 -0.14
C LEU A 44 -4.11 -11.98 -0.95
N ILE A 45 -3.21 -11.05 -0.62
CA ILE A 45 -3.09 -9.77 -1.33
C ILE A 45 -2.74 -10.01 -2.81
N ASN A 46 -1.78 -10.91 -3.09
CA ASN A 46 -1.40 -11.28 -4.45
C ASN A 46 -2.56 -11.95 -5.21
N ALA A 47 -3.28 -12.87 -4.57
CA ALA A 47 -4.42 -13.55 -5.17
C ALA A 47 -5.56 -12.57 -5.50
N VAL A 48 -5.85 -11.65 -4.58
CA VAL A 48 -6.83 -10.58 -4.82
C VAL A 48 -6.38 -9.65 -5.95
N ALA A 49 -5.10 -9.27 -5.97
CA ALA A 49 -4.52 -8.46 -7.05
C ALA A 49 -4.64 -9.17 -8.41
N ALA A 50 -4.44 -10.49 -8.48
CA ALA A 50 -4.58 -11.28 -9.70
C ALA A 50 -6.03 -11.38 -10.20
N CYS A 51 -7.03 -11.13 -9.34
CA CYS A 51 -8.45 -11.14 -9.69
C CYS A 51 -8.97 -9.80 -10.24
N VAL A 52 -8.15 -8.76 -10.23
CA VAL A 52 -8.51 -7.41 -10.70
C VAL A 52 -7.50 -6.87 -11.69
N ASP A 53 -7.89 -5.84 -12.44
CA ASP A 53 -6.99 -5.13 -13.33
C ASP A 53 -6.30 -3.96 -12.61
N ASP A 54 -5.36 -3.31 -13.31
CA ASP A 54 -4.68 -2.10 -12.82
C ASP A 54 -5.63 -0.90 -12.62
N ASN A 55 -6.89 -1.02 -13.04
CA ASN A 55 -7.92 -0.01 -12.82
C ASN A 55 -8.62 -0.15 -11.46
N ALA A 56 -8.33 -1.18 -10.65
CA ALA A 56 -8.85 -1.22 -9.29
C ALA A 56 -8.32 -0.07 -8.42
N ILE A 57 -9.17 0.45 -7.53
CA ILE A 57 -8.78 1.39 -6.46
C ILE A 57 -8.66 0.59 -5.18
N ILE A 58 -7.56 0.80 -4.46
CA ILE A 58 -7.22 0.03 -3.29
C ILE A 58 -7.30 0.98 -2.09
N THR A 59 -7.98 0.56 -1.03
CA THR A 59 -8.00 1.26 0.27
C THR A 59 -7.54 0.32 1.39
N THR A 60 -6.91 0.86 2.44
CA THR A 60 -6.66 0.10 3.68
C THR A 60 -7.09 0.89 4.89
N ASP A 61 -7.45 0.13 5.92
CA ASP A 61 -7.39 0.64 7.28
C ASP A 61 -5.93 0.72 7.80
N VAL A 62 -5.73 1.17 9.04
CA VAL A 62 -4.40 1.29 9.65
C VAL A 62 -4.05 0.03 10.45
N GLY A 63 -2.85 -0.51 10.23
CA GLY A 63 -2.39 -1.73 10.91
C GLY A 63 -1.40 -2.54 10.08
N GLN A 64 -1.13 -3.80 10.48
CA GLN A 64 -0.18 -4.66 9.76
C GLN A 64 -0.60 -4.90 8.31
N HIS A 65 -1.91 -5.04 8.05
CA HIS A 65 -2.46 -5.21 6.70
C HIS A 65 -2.20 -4.01 5.79
N GLN A 66 -2.03 -2.80 6.34
CA GLN A 66 -1.59 -1.61 5.59
C GLN A 66 -0.19 -1.81 5.02
N MET A 67 0.74 -2.27 5.86
CA MET A 67 2.13 -2.49 5.45
C MET A 67 2.25 -3.68 4.50
N TRP A 68 1.54 -4.79 4.76
CA TRP A 68 1.50 -5.92 3.85
C TRP A 68 0.96 -5.54 2.47
N THR A 69 -0.10 -4.73 2.43
CA THR A 69 -0.67 -4.23 1.17
C THR A 69 0.33 -3.34 0.44
N ALA A 70 1.02 -2.45 1.15
CA ALA A 70 2.05 -1.59 0.58
C ALA A 70 3.28 -2.36 0.06
N GLN A 71 3.62 -3.50 0.67
CA GLN A 71 4.75 -4.34 0.28
C GLN A 71 4.44 -5.30 -0.86
N ALA A 72 3.22 -5.83 -0.95
CA ALA A 72 2.87 -6.90 -1.89
C ALA A 72 1.94 -6.49 -3.03
N TYR A 73 1.06 -5.50 -2.85
CA TYR A 73 0.13 -5.13 -3.91
C TYR A 73 0.86 -4.37 -5.04
N PRO A 74 0.71 -4.75 -6.33
CA PRO A 74 1.34 -4.06 -7.45
C PRO A 74 0.65 -2.72 -7.75
N LEU A 75 1.08 -1.66 -7.06
CA LEU A 75 0.55 -0.30 -7.21
C LEU A 75 1.19 0.41 -8.41
N ASN A 76 0.55 0.34 -9.57
CA ASN A 76 1.12 0.80 -10.84
C ASN A 76 0.58 2.17 -11.32
N ARG A 77 -0.40 2.76 -10.63
CA ARG A 77 -1.09 3.98 -11.10
C ARG A 77 -1.16 5.09 -10.03
N PRO A 78 -1.02 6.37 -10.42
CA PRO A 78 -1.25 7.49 -9.49
C PRO A 78 -2.68 7.50 -8.96
N ARG A 79 -2.86 7.87 -7.68
CA ARG A 79 -4.17 7.90 -7.00
C ARG A 79 -4.90 6.54 -7.04
N GLN A 80 -4.15 5.44 -7.05
CA GLN A 80 -4.69 4.09 -6.92
C GLN A 80 -4.76 3.66 -5.46
N TRP A 81 -3.88 4.22 -4.63
CA TRP A 81 -3.72 3.82 -3.25
C TRP A 81 -4.22 4.87 -2.28
N LEU A 82 -5.27 4.53 -1.51
CA LEU A 82 -5.87 5.41 -0.50
C LEU A 82 -5.68 4.81 0.90
N THR A 83 -4.79 5.40 1.69
CA THR A 83 -4.50 4.95 3.05
C THR A 83 -4.33 6.14 3.99
N SER A 84 -4.67 5.95 5.27
CA SER A 84 -4.37 6.94 6.31
C SER A 84 -2.90 6.78 6.74
N GLY A 85 -2.04 7.70 6.28
CA GLY A 85 -0.62 7.71 6.62
C GLY A 85 -0.28 8.61 7.80
N GLY A 86 -0.60 9.90 7.71
CA GLY A 86 -0.13 10.92 8.67
C GLY A 86 -0.74 10.82 10.07
N LEU A 87 -2.06 10.67 10.18
CA LEU A 87 -2.75 10.58 11.46
C LEU A 87 -2.93 9.13 11.95
N GLY A 88 -2.79 8.14 11.07
CA GLY A 88 -2.94 6.73 11.44
C GLY A 88 -4.36 6.38 11.93
N THR A 89 -5.39 7.05 11.44
CA THR A 89 -6.78 6.85 11.90
C THR A 89 -7.32 5.46 11.51
N MET A 90 -7.51 4.60 12.50
CA MET A 90 -8.26 3.34 12.33
C MET A 90 -9.73 3.63 11.98
N GLY A 91 -10.32 2.81 11.11
CA GLY A 91 -11.64 3.02 10.54
C GLY A 91 -11.65 3.86 9.24
N PHE A 92 -10.49 4.26 8.71
CA PHE A 92 -10.41 5.03 7.46
C PHE A 92 -10.80 4.21 6.21
N GLY A 93 -10.42 2.94 6.18
CA GLY A 93 -10.43 2.14 4.94
C GLY A 93 -11.81 2.01 4.29
N LEU A 94 -12.84 1.69 5.07
CA LEU A 94 -14.20 1.47 4.57
C LEU A 94 -14.90 2.76 4.07
N PRO A 95 -14.98 3.86 4.85
CA PRO A 95 -15.57 5.10 4.33
C PRO A 95 -14.79 5.66 3.14
N ALA A 96 -13.46 5.51 3.11
CA ALA A 96 -12.65 5.86 1.94
C ALA A 96 -13.00 5.01 0.72
N ALA A 97 -13.25 3.70 0.89
CA ALA A 97 -13.66 2.82 -0.20
C ALA A 97 -15.02 3.22 -0.77
N ILE A 98 -15.99 3.53 0.09
CA ILE A 98 -17.31 4.00 -0.32
C ILE A 98 -17.18 5.31 -1.12
N GLY A 99 -16.43 6.28 -0.59
CA GLY A 99 -16.18 7.54 -1.29
C GLY A 99 -15.50 7.33 -2.66
N ALA A 100 -14.52 6.43 -2.73
CA ALA A 100 -13.83 6.11 -3.98
C ALA A 100 -14.76 5.45 -5.02
N ALA A 101 -15.65 4.57 -4.58
CA ALA A 101 -16.64 3.92 -5.44
C ALA A 101 -17.68 4.92 -5.96
N LEU A 102 -18.14 5.85 -5.11
CA LEU A 102 -19.03 6.94 -5.53
C LEU A 102 -18.37 7.87 -6.55
N ALA A 103 -17.09 8.17 -6.36
CA ALA A 103 -16.33 9.02 -7.28
C ALA A 103 -15.91 8.30 -8.58
N ASN A 104 -15.90 6.97 -8.60
CA ASN A 104 -15.47 6.16 -9.74
C ASN A 104 -16.38 4.94 -9.94
N PRO A 105 -17.61 5.11 -10.44
CA PRO A 105 -18.60 4.04 -10.54
C PRO A 105 -18.16 2.84 -11.40
N ASP A 106 -17.33 3.09 -12.42
CA ASP A 106 -16.87 2.05 -13.35
C ASP A 106 -15.68 1.23 -12.83
N ARG A 107 -15.16 1.55 -11.63
CA ARG A 107 -13.92 0.98 -11.11
C ARG A 107 -14.20 0.08 -9.92
N LYS A 108 -13.55 -1.09 -9.89
CA LYS A 108 -13.57 -1.96 -8.71
C LYS A 108 -12.82 -1.26 -7.57
N VAL A 109 -13.41 -1.29 -6.37
CA VAL A 109 -12.76 -0.77 -5.16
C VAL A 109 -12.55 -1.92 -4.19
N LEU A 110 -11.30 -2.14 -3.78
CA LEU A 110 -10.90 -3.16 -2.83
C LEU A 110 -10.49 -2.50 -1.51
N CYS A 111 -11.06 -2.94 -0.40
CA CYS A 111 -10.74 -2.44 0.93
C CYS A 111 -10.10 -3.55 1.77
N PHE A 112 -8.81 -3.47 2.03
CA PHE A 112 -8.15 -4.36 2.98
C PHE A 112 -8.28 -3.78 4.40
N LEU A 113 -9.09 -4.43 5.23
CA LEU A 113 -9.34 -4.03 6.60
C LEU A 113 -9.14 -5.21 7.55
N ARG A 114 -8.77 -4.91 8.79
CA ARG A 114 -8.66 -5.93 9.85
C ARG A 114 -10.06 -6.22 10.40
N ARG A 115 -10.30 -7.48 10.78
CA ARG A 115 -11.42 -7.81 11.65
C ARG A 115 -11.24 -7.06 12.98
N ARG A 116 -12.27 -6.33 13.42
CA ARG A 116 -12.35 -5.78 14.78
C ARG A 116 -12.47 -6.93 15.77
N GLN A 117 -11.57 -7.00 16.74
CA GLN A 117 -11.69 -7.93 17.85
C GLN A 117 -12.49 -7.27 18.98
N PRO A 118 -13.22 -8.05 19.80
CA PRO A 118 -14.04 -7.50 20.88
C PRO A 118 -13.26 -6.61 21.87
N ASP A 119 -11.96 -6.85 22.02
CA ASP A 119 -11.11 -6.17 23.02
C ASP A 119 -10.51 -4.83 22.53
N ASP A 120 -10.80 -4.41 21.30
CA ASP A 120 -10.28 -3.16 20.70
C ASP A 120 -10.96 -1.87 21.26
N GLU A 121 -11.82 -1.98 22.29
CA GLU A 121 -12.57 -0.85 22.88
C GLU A 121 -11.88 -0.14 24.06
N TYR A 122 -10.68 -0.56 24.48
CA TYR A 122 -10.01 0.03 25.65
C TYR A 122 -8.52 0.29 25.42
N SER A 123 -8.20 1.24 24.54
CA SER A 123 -6.87 1.88 24.49
C SER A 123 -7.03 3.30 23.98
N GLY A 124 -7.81 4.08 24.72
CA GLY A 124 -8.17 5.44 24.36
C GLY A 124 -8.55 6.30 25.56
N ASP A 125 -8.01 6.04 26.75
CA ASP A 125 -7.82 7.07 27.79
C ASP A 125 -7.04 6.46 28.95
N GLY A 126 -5.95 7.09 29.37
CA GLY A 126 -5.16 6.63 30.51
C GLY A 126 -3.67 6.85 30.35
N ASP A 127 -3.23 8.11 30.31
CA ASP A 127 -1.98 8.55 30.94
C ASP A 127 -1.90 10.09 30.92
N ARG A 128 -2.68 10.68 31.84
CA ARG A 128 -2.37 11.95 32.52
C ARG A 128 -2.94 11.89 33.93
N GLN A 129 -2.16 11.31 34.84
CA GLN A 129 -2.12 11.71 36.26
C GLN A 129 -0.67 11.81 36.68
#